data_AF-A0A165Z5W9-F1
#
_entry.id   AF-A0A165Z5W9-F1
#
_cell.length_a   1.000
_cell.length_b   1.000
_cell.length_c   1.000
_cell.angle_alpha   90.00
_cell.angle_beta   90.00
_cell.angle_gamma   90.00
#
_symmetry.space_group_name_H-M   'P 1'
#
loop_
_entity.id
_entity.type
_entity.pdbx_description
1 polymer ?
#
loop_
_entity_poly.entity_id
_entity_poly.type
_entity_poly.pdbx_seq_one_letter_code
_entity_poly.pdbx_strand_id
1 'polypeptide(L)'
;MTALDLLPSDIILEILQHLIVYDLISVSQTCTELRALIRERRSILAGAPDSHIISLPFGSSLTNIDSNSLHFCAAQTISLLRRLRDSTVPCKKHLKLKLFHEFPVAYLHPIFLFDNTLVIVHVGGEISLFDLRTKQGLFNYTLPDEDIRLVDCQQSPDRSQVILAIMPSAVVSHYEDRRVDVYRFSFRLSESDEPLALTTHELFTIGLPHEASYERLFLHGPLIVIEGSERFLICNWEENTGTSVPFPENLDDEIGRTWLHREEDQLILFIDGETMLEIYTCRISELLLSTSHPWPDQFTKFQLVYRADILGNSIRTALGLRRSSSCWLFDILSSPIPTFRRELPQSSSHDSAPEPRVELQTLSVSDWSLMSPPKSLSYSSKDFYTFDFHDAYLSNSPPLCIHRTDPSPYGVSFLKLHDSPADPLTWTELSLPESLPRSSFELGFDRSGGRLLLMERDTMHILHY
;
A
#
# COMPACT_ATOMS: atom_id res chain seq x y z
N MET A 1 -35.54 -9.14 -24.91
CA MET A 1 -34.65 -10.00 -25.71
C MET A 1 -33.68 -9.09 -26.42
N THR A 2 -32.45 -9.04 -25.95
CA THR A 2 -31.38 -8.30 -26.63
C THR A 2 -30.86 -9.15 -27.78
N ALA A 3 -30.29 -8.54 -28.83
CA ALA A 3 -29.74 -9.29 -29.97
C ALA A 3 -28.61 -10.28 -29.57
N LEU A 4 -28.01 -10.07 -28.39
CA LEU A 4 -27.01 -10.96 -27.79
C LEU A 4 -27.59 -12.31 -27.35
N ASP A 5 -28.86 -12.37 -26.92
CA ASP A 5 -29.51 -13.62 -26.45
C ASP A 5 -29.70 -14.64 -27.58
N LEU A 6 -29.52 -14.21 -28.84
CA LEU A 6 -29.64 -15.03 -30.06
C LEU A 6 -28.30 -15.60 -30.53
N LEU A 7 -27.18 -15.18 -29.92
CA LEU A 7 -25.85 -15.65 -30.30
C LEU A 7 -25.50 -16.96 -29.55
N PRO A 8 -24.77 -17.90 -30.19
CA PRO A 8 -24.20 -19.04 -29.49
C PRO A 8 -23.28 -18.58 -28.35
N SER A 9 -23.25 -19.33 -27.25
CA SER A 9 -22.42 -19.02 -26.07
C SER A 9 -20.95 -18.79 -26.41
N ASP A 10 -20.42 -19.50 -27.39
CA ASP A 10 -19.02 -19.42 -27.80
C ASP A 10 -18.71 -18.08 -28.47
N ILE A 11 -19.66 -17.54 -29.25
CA ILE A 11 -19.53 -16.21 -29.86
C ILE A 11 -19.63 -15.12 -28.79
N ILE A 12 -20.53 -15.28 -27.82
CA ILE A 12 -20.63 -14.36 -26.69
C ILE A 12 -19.31 -14.33 -25.91
N LEU A 13 -18.72 -15.49 -25.65
CA LEU A 13 -17.43 -15.59 -24.95
C LEU A 13 -16.30 -14.92 -25.72
N GLU A 14 -16.21 -15.15 -27.03
CA GLU A 14 -15.22 -14.50 -27.89
C GLU A 14 -15.34 -12.98 -27.84
N ILE A 15 -16.58 -12.46 -27.91
CA ILE A 15 -16.84 -11.02 -27.79
C ILE A 15 -16.36 -10.50 -26.43
N LEU A 16 -16.72 -11.18 -25.34
CA LEU A 16 -16.36 -10.76 -23.98
C LEU A 16 -14.85 -10.76 -23.75
N GLN A 17 -14.08 -11.65 -24.37
CA GLN A 17 -12.62 -11.71 -24.22
C GLN A 17 -11.90 -10.47 -24.75
N HIS A 18 -12.52 -9.70 -25.65
CA HIS A 18 -11.96 -8.47 -26.19
C HIS A 18 -12.40 -7.20 -25.45
N LEU A 19 -13.25 -7.33 -24.44
CA LEU A 19 -13.73 -6.20 -23.66
C LEU A 19 -12.78 -5.87 -22.51
N ILE A 20 -12.64 -4.57 -22.25
CA ILE A 20 -11.98 -4.07 -21.05
C ILE A 20 -12.84 -4.32 -19.80
N VAL A 21 -12.24 -4.30 -18.62
CA VAL A 21 -12.90 -4.53 -17.33
C VAL A 21 -14.10 -3.59 -17.16
N TYR A 22 -13.98 -2.32 -17.57
CA TYR A 22 -15.09 -1.37 -17.52
C TYR A 22 -16.32 -1.85 -18.29
N ASP A 23 -16.11 -2.35 -19.51
CA ASP A 23 -17.18 -2.82 -20.39
C ASP A 23 -17.74 -4.14 -19.88
N LEU A 24 -16.90 -5.05 -19.40
CA LEU A 24 -17.33 -6.30 -18.78
C LEU A 24 -18.27 -6.06 -17.59
N ILE A 25 -17.90 -5.15 -16.68
CA ILE A 25 -18.74 -4.79 -15.53
C ILE A 25 -20.01 -4.06 -15.99
N SER A 26 -19.96 -3.24 -17.03
CA SER A 26 -21.14 -2.57 -17.56
C SER A 26 -22.11 -3.57 -18.19
N VAL A 27 -21.60 -4.51 -18.99
CA VAL A 27 -22.38 -5.59 -19.60
C VAL A 27 -23.00 -6.49 -18.53
N SER A 28 -22.26 -6.86 -17.49
CA SER A 28 -22.79 -7.65 -16.37
C SER A 28 -23.93 -6.95 -15.62
N GLN A 29 -24.03 -5.62 -15.68
CA GLN A 29 -25.14 -4.87 -15.08
C GLN A 29 -26.42 -4.89 -15.93
N THR A 30 -26.31 -5.14 -17.23
CA THR A 30 -27.44 -5.09 -18.18
C THR A 30 -28.22 -6.40 -18.31
N CYS A 31 -27.58 -7.55 -18.12
CA CYS A 31 -28.21 -8.87 -18.30
C CYS A 31 -27.80 -9.85 -17.20
N THR A 32 -28.77 -10.58 -16.63
CA THR A 32 -28.54 -11.57 -15.57
C THR A 32 -27.73 -12.78 -16.06
N GLU A 33 -27.92 -13.19 -17.32
CA GLU A 33 -27.20 -14.32 -17.92
C GLU A 33 -25.74 -13.95 -18.18
N LEU A 34 -25.48 -12.75 -18.74
CA LEU A 34 -24.12 -12.24 -18.92
C LEU A 34 -23.43 -12.00 -17.57
N ARG A 35 -24.17 -11.56 -16.56
CA ARG A 35 -23.66 -11.46 -15.19
C ARG A 35 -23.21 -12.81 -14.65
N ALA A 36 -24.05 -13.84 -14.78
CA ALA A 36 -23.71 -15.19 -14.34
C ALA A 36 -22.47 -15.69 -15.09
N LEU A 37 -22.42 -15.51 -16.42
CA LEU A 37 -21.29 -15.94 -17.26
C LEU A 37 -19.97 -15.29 -16.84
N ILE A 38 -19.94 -13.97 -16.67
CA ILE A 38 -18.74 -13.22 -16.26
C ILE A 38 -18.32 -13.60 -14.84
N ARG A 39 -19.29 -13.77 -13.94
CA ARG A 39 -19.05 -14.11 -12.52
C ARG A 39 -18.56 -15.54 -12.33
N GLU A 40 -18.98 -16.48 -13.17
CA GLU A 40 -18.56 -17.89 -13.07
C GLU A 40 -17.19 -18.12 -13.72
N ARG A 41 -16.86 -17.37 -14.79
CA ARG A 41 -15.65 -17.57 -15.58
C ARG A 41 -14.59 -16.51 -15.29
N ARG A 42 -13.70 -16.82 -14.34
CA ARG A 42 -12.54 -16.00 -14.00
C ARG A 42 -11.73 -15.52 -15.21
N SER A 43 -11.56 -16.38 -16.21
CA SER A 43 -10.75 -16.10 -17.40
C SER A 43 -11.23 -14.87 -18.19
N ILE A 44 -12.51 -14.51 -18.09
CA ILE A 44 -13.06 -13.32 -18.78
C ILE A 44 -12.48 -12.04 -18.16
N LEU A 45 -12.54 -11.91 -16.84
CA LEU A 45 -12.01 -10.73 -16.14
C LEU A 45 -10.47 -10.76 -16.05
N ALA A 46 -9.88 -11.93 -15.77
CA ALA A 46 -8.43 -12.06 -15.68
C ALA A 46 -7.73 -11.86 -17.04
N GLY A 47 -8.39 -12.24 -18.14
CA GLY A 47 -7.89 -12.08 -19.51
C GLY A 47 -8.24 -10.74 -20.17
N ALA A 48 -8.98 -9.86 -19.49
CA ALA A 48 -9.31 -8.54 -20.03
C ALA A 48 -8.02 -7.73 -20.29
N PRO A 49 -7.96 -6.92 -21.37
CA PRO A 49 -6.74 -6.16 -21.73
C PRO A 49 -6.20 -5.25 -20.61
N ASP A 50 -7.09 -4.75 -19.75
CA ASP A 50 -6.81 -3.87 -18.62
C ASP A 50 -7.03 -4.55 -17.27
N SER A 51 -6.97 -5.89 -17.19
CA SER A 51 -7.21 -6.65 -15.94
C SER A 51 -6.32 -6.23 -14.76
N HIS A 52 -5.16 -5.64 -15.05
CA HIS A 52 -4.22 -5.10 -14.08
C HIS A 52 -4.77 -3.95 -13.22
N ILE A 53 -5.84 -3.27 -13.65
CA ILE A 53 -6.45 -2.20 -12.84
C ILE A 53 -7.17 -2.75 -11.61
N ILE A 54 -7.56 -4.04 -11.64
CA ILE A 54 -8.34 -4.67 -10.58
C ILE A 54 -7.48 -4.76 -9.32
N SER A 55 -7.90 -4.05 -8.27
CA SER A 55 -7.27 -4.17 -6.95
C SER A 55 -7.63 -5.50 -6.31
N LEU A 56 -6.64 -6.39 -6.14
CA LEU A 56 -6.84 -7.73 -5.59
C LEU A 56 -6.57 -7.75 -4.07
N PRO A 57 -7.24 -8.64 -3.31
CA PRO A 57 -6.88 -8.90 -1.93
C PRO A 57 -5.43 -9.37 -1.84
N PHE A 58 -4.85 -9.13 -0.68
CA PHE A 58 -3.48 -9.52 -0.41
C PHE A 58 -3.27 -11.04 -0.59
N GLY A 59 -2.12 -11.44 -1.14
CA GLY A 59 -1.76 -12.85 -1.41
C GLY A 59 -2.54 -13.46 -2.59
N SER A 60 -3.48 -12.70 -3.16
CA SER A 60 -4.21 -13.10 -4.36
C SER A 60 -3.53 -12.57 -5.61
N SER A 61 -3.62 -13.34 -6.67
CA SER A 61 -3.26 -13.01 -8.04
C SER A 61 -4.47 -13.27 -8.93
N LEU A 62 -4.45 -12.74 -10.16
CA LEU A 62 -5.46 -13.07 -11.17
C LEU A 62 -5.51 -14.59 -11.45
N THR A 63 -4.45 -15.34 -11.12
CA THR A 63 -4.32 -16.77 -11.35
C THR A 63 -4.76 -17.66 -10.18
N ASN A 64 -4.90 -17.13 -8.95
CA ASN A 64 -5.30 -17.91 -7.78
C ASN A 64 -6.62 -17.45 -7.13
N ILE A 65 -7.08 -16.22 -7.40
CA ILE A 65 -8.34 -15.70 -6.85
C ILE A 65 -9.54 -16.47 -7.44
N ASP A 66 -10.58 -16.66 -6.64
CA ASP A 66 -11.83 -17.26 -7.10
C ASP A 66 -12.63 -16.28 -7.98
N SER A 67 -13.48 -16.80 -8.86
CA SER A 67 -14.23 -15.99 -9.84
C SER A 67 -15.17 -14.97 -9.19
N ASN A 68 -15.78 -15.30 -8.04
CA ASN A 68 -16.74 -14.40 -7.38
C ASN A 68 -16.02 -13.20 -6.76
N SER A 69 -14.93 -13.46 -6.04
CA SER A 69 -14.09 -12.42 -5.44
C SER A 69 -13.46 -11.53 -6.52
N LEU A 70 -13.01 -12.10 -7.64
CA LEU A 70 -12.47 -11.31 -8.76
C LEU A 70 -13.54 -10.37 -9.35
N HIS A 71 -14.75 -10.87 -9.58
CA HIS A 71 -15.86 -10.03 -10.06
C HIS A 71 -16.18 -8.91 -9.07
N PHE A 72 -16.18 -9.19 -7.77
CA PHE A 72 -16.41 -8.19 -6.74
C PHE A 72 -15.33 -7.10 -6.75
N CYS A 73 -14.05 -7.49 -6.76
CA CYS A 73 -12.91 -6.56 -6.84
C CYS A 73 -12.95 -5.70 -8.11
N ALA A 74 -13.29 -6.30 -9.26
CA ALA A 74 -13.43 -5.59 -10.53
C ALA A 74 -14.56 -4.55 -10.45
N ALA A 75 -15.73 -4.93 -9.92
CA ALA A 75 -16.86 -4.01 -9.76
C ALA A 75 -16.53 -2.84 -8.81
N GLN A 76 -15.83 -3.10 -7.70
CA GLN A 76 -15.37 -2.06 -6.78
C GLN A 76 -14.39 -1.10 -7.46
N THR A 77 -13.39 -1.65 -8.14
CA THR A 77 -12.36 -0.88 -8.88
C THR A 77 -13.01 0.07 -9.88
N ILE A 78 -13.91 -0.44 -10.74
CA ILE A 78 -14.60 0.38 -11.74
C ILE A 78 -15.48 1.43 -11.08
N SER A 79 -16.17 1.08 -9.99
CA SER A 79 -16.98 2.03 -9.23
C SER A 79 -16.14 3.17 -8.67
N LEU A 80 -14.94 2.90 -8.17
CA LEU A 80 -14.00 3.91 -7.69
C LEU A 80 -13.44 4.76 -8.83
N LEU A 81 -12.95 4.13 -9.90
CA LEU A 81 -12.38 4.86 -11.06
C LEU A 81 -13.40 5.82 -11.68
N ARG A 82 -14.68 5.45 -11.74
CA ARG A 82 -15.75 6.35 -12.19
C ARG A 82 -15.89 7.58 -11.31
N ARG A 83 -15.67 7.46 -10.00
CA ARG A 83 -15.76 8.56 -9.03
C ARG A 83 -14.54 9.47 -9.10
N LEU A 84 -13.36 8.89 -9.32
CA LEU A 84 -12.10 9.62 -9.51
C LEU A 84 -11.93 10.26 -10.91
N ARG A 85 -12.98 10.30 -11.74
CA ARG A 85 -12.95 11.04 -13.02
C ARG A 85 -13.11 12.54 -12.83
N ASP A 86 -13.82 12.95 -11.78
CA ASP A 86 -14.11 14.35 -11.52
C ASP A 86 -12.90 15.03 -10.86
N SER A 87 -12.76 16.35 -11.07
CA SER A 87 -11.71 17.16 -10.43
C SER A 87 -11.89 17.27 -8.92
N THR A 88 -13.14 17.14 -8.46
CA THR A 88 -13.51 17.14 -7.05
C THR A 88 -14.41 15.95 -6.77
N VAL A 89 -14.02 15.10 -5.82
CA VAL A 89 -14.73 13.86 -5.50
C VAL A 89 -15.52 14.04 -4.21
N PRO A 90 -16.86 13.96 -4.24
CA PRO A 90 -17.65 14.16 -3.05
C PRO A 90 -17.57 12.96 -2.10
N CYS A 91 -17.43 13.21 -0.80
CA CYS A 91 -17.55 12.16 0.22
C CYS A 91 -19.00 11.60 0.22
N LYS A 92 -19.15 10.31 -0.11
CA LYS A 92 -20.46 9.63 -0.18
C LYS A 92 -20.96 9.14 1.17
N LYS A 93 -20.05 8.67 2.02
CA LYS A 93 -20.39 8.10 3.31
C LYS A 93 -19.32 8.45 4.32
N HIS A 94 -19.76 8.93 5.48
CA HIS A 94 -18.91 9.21 6.63
C HIS A 94 -19.23 8.18 7.71
N LEU A 95 -18.29 7.29 7.98
CA LEU A 95 -18.35 6.39 9.11
C LEU A 95 -17.54 6.98 10.27
N LYS A 96 -18.14 7.02 11.46
CA LYS A 96 -17.46 7.36 12.71
C LYS A 96 -17.38 6.09 13.54
N LEU A 97 -16.16 5.71 13.91
CA LEU A 97 -15.89 4.60 14.81
C LEU A 97 -15.26 5.17 16.07
N LYS A 98 -15.97 5.01 17.19
CA LYS A 98 -15.40 5.37 18.49
C LYS A 98 -14.50 4.22 18.94
N LEU A 99 -13.24 4.52 19.14
CA LEU A 99 -12.28 3.55 19.67
C LEU A 99 -12.46 3.47 21.19
N PHE A 100 -12.26 2.28 21.77
CA PHE A 100 -12.66 2.00 23.15
C PHE A 100 -11.86 2.76 24.22
N HIS A 101 -10.75 3.41 23.88
CA HIS A 101 -9.96 4.20 24.82
C HIS A 101 -9.63 5.59 24.28
N GLU A 102 -9.51 6.56 25.20
CA GLU A 102 -8.95 7.88 24.90
C GLU A 102 -7.45 7.72 24.69
N PHE A 103 -7.04 7.58 23.44
CA PHE A 103 -5.63 7.36 23.12
C PHE A 103 -4.92 8.69 22.88
N PRO A 104 -3.78 8.94 23.53
CA PRO A 104 -2.83 9.88 22.97
C PRO A 104 -2.35 9.26 21.65
N VAL A 105 -2.68 9.93 20.55
CA VAL A 105 -2.34 9.55 19.15
C VAL A 105 -0.88 9.07 19.00
N ALA A 106 0.02 9.59 19.82
CA ALA A 106 1.45 9.25 19.84
C ALA A 106 1.77 7.77 20.17
N TYR A 107 0.80 6.96 20.60
CA TYR A 107 1.00 5.56 21.01
C TYR A 107 0.16 4.54 20.22
N LEU A 108 -0.50 4.95 19.13
CA LEU A 108 -1.12 3.99 18.22
C LEU A 108 -0.06 3.44 17.28
N HIS A 109 0.02 2.13 17.25
CA HIS A 109 0.79 1.35 16.30
C HIS A 109 0.00 1.21 14.98
N PRO A 110 0.45 0.39 14.03
CA PRO A 110 -0.16 0.25 12.72
C PRO A 110 -1.69 0.09 12.71
N ILE A 111 -2.36 0.87 11.85
CA ILE A 111 -3.77 0.67 11.52
C ILE A 111 -3.85 0.05 10.13
N PHE A 112 -4.46 -1.13 10.06
CA PHE A 112 -4.68 -1.86 8.81
C PHE A 112 -6.16 -1.88 8.46
N LEU A 113 -6.49 -1.56 7.21
CA LEU A 113 -7.86 -1.52 6.70
C LEU A 113 -7.99 -2.50 5.54
N PHE A 114 -8.79 -3.56 5.73
CA PHE A 114 -9.08 -4.56 4.71
C PHE A 114 -10.57 -4.61 4.45
N ASP A 115 -11.07 -4.15 3.31
CA ASP A 115 -12.49 -4.23 2.92
C ASP A 115 -13.50 -3.77 3.99
N ASN A 116 -13.95 -4.65 4.90
CA ASN A 116 -14.84 -4.30 6.02
C ASN A 116 -14.24 -4.59 7.40
N THR A 117 -12.95 -4.91 7.45
CA THR A 117 -12.21 -5.25 8.64
C THR A 117 -11.18 -4.16 8.91
N LEU A 118 -11.16 -3.67 10.13
CA LEU A 118 -10.13 -2.77 10.63
C LEU A 118 -9.33 -3.51 11.69
N VAL A 119 -8.01 -3.51 11.58
CA VAL A 119 -7.09 -4.02 12.60
C VAL A 119 -6.33 -2.83 13.16
N ILE A 120 -6.35 -2.68 14.47
CA ILE A 120 -5.59 -1.68 15.19
C ILE A 120 -4.65 -2.45 16.11
N VAL A 121 -3.36 -2.18 15.97
CA VAL A 121 -2.35 -2.71 16.88
C VAL A 121 -1.95 -1.57 17.81
N HIS A 122 -1.84 -1.85 19.11
CA HIS A 122 -1.48 -0.90 20.15
C HIS A 122 -0.06 -1.16 20.64
N VAL A 123 0.65 -0.10 21.06
CA VAL A 123 2.03 -0.20 21.58
C VAL A 123 2.14 -1.19 22.72
N GLY A 124 1.18 -1.21 23.65
CA GLY A 124 1.17 -2.13 24.79
C GLY A 124 0.72 -3.57 24.47
N GLY A 125 0.84 -4.02 23.22
CA GLY A 125 0.55 -5.40 22.84
C GLY A 125 -0.91 -5.75 22.59
N GLU A 126 -1.85 -4.80 22.76
CA GLU A 126 -3.25 -5.03 22.42
C GLU A 126 -3.46 -4.99 20.89
N ILE A 127 -4.29 -5.90 20.39
CA ILE A 127 -4.71 -5.99 18.98
C ILE A 127 -6.23 -5.98 18.96
N SER A 128 -6.80 -4.92 18.40
CA SER A 128 -8.24 -4.75 18.25
C SER A 128 -8.65 -4.96 16.81
N LEU A 129 -9.67 -5.77 16.57
CA LEU A 129 -10.23 -5.98 15.23
C LEU A 129 -11.70 -5.59 15.21
N PHE A 130 -12.12 -4.84 14.20
CA PHE A 130 -13.49 -4.33 14.05
C PHE A 130 -14.11 -4.73 12.73
N ASP A 131 -15.42 -5.02 12.73
CA ASP A 131 -16.24 -5.08 11.51
C ASP A 131 -16.90 -3.73 11.28
N LEU A 132 -16.54 -3.09 10.17
CA LEU A 132 -17.02 -1.77 9.78
C LEU A 132 -18.47 -1.78 9.30
N ARG A 133 -19.06 -2.95 9.00
CA ARG A 133 -20.47 -3.08 8.62
C ARG A 133 -21.36 -2.93 9.85
N THR A 134 -21.06 -3.70 10.90
CA THR A 134 -21.79 -3.67 12.18
C THR A 134 -21.29 -2.56 13.11
N LYS A 135 -20.09 -2.02 12.83
CA LYS A 135 -19.36 -1.08 13.70
C LYS A 135 -19.04 -1.65 15.08
N GLN A 136 -19.00 -2.97 15.18
CA GLN A 136 -18.69 -3.67 16.42
C GLN A 136 -17.23 -4.11 16.42
N GLY A 137 -16.61 -4.07 17.60
CA GLY A 137 -15.34 -4.78 17.83
C GLY A 137 -15.60 -6.28 17.73
N LEU A 138 -14.89 -6.95 16.82
CA LEU A 138 -14.91 -8.40 16.70
C LEU A 138 -14.11 -9.04 17.84
N PHE A 139 -12.96 -8.47 18.21
CA PHE A 139 -12.21 -8.88 19.40
C PHE A 139 -11.15 -7.84 19.79
N ASN A 140 -10.66 -7.99 21.03
CA ASN A 140 -9.39 -7.44 21.52
C ASN A 140 -8.55 -8.60 22.04
N TYR A 141 -7.29 -8.70 21.62
CA TYR A 141 -6.33 -9.70 22.09
C TYR A 141 -5.11 -8.97 22.62
N THR A 142 -4.67 -9.30 23.83
CA THR A 142 -3.49 -8.69 24.43
C THR A 142 -2.36 -9.69 24.41
N LEU A 143 -1.25 -9.33 23.77
CA LEU A 143 -0.02 -10.10 23.85
C LEU A 143 0.51 -10.09 25.30
N PRO A 144 1.03 -11.21 25.79
CA PRO A 144 1.55 -11.29 27.15
C PRO A 144 2.83 -10.45 27.32
N ASP A 145 2.75 -9.38 28.13
CA ASP A 145 3.88 -8.55 28.60
C ASP A 145 4.85 -8.04 27.49
N GLU A 146 4.34 -7.83 26.28
CA GLU A 146 5.14 -7.41 25.13
C GLU A 146 4.63 -6.07 24.59
N ASP A 147 5.44 -5.03 24.77
CA ASP A 147 5.32 -3.84 23.92
C ASP A 147 5.63 -4.29 22.49
N ILE A 148 4.98 -3.73 21.48
CA ILE A 148 5.26 -4.03 20.09
C ILE A 148 6.29 -3.01 19.56
N ARG A 149 7.16 -3.42 18.64
CA ARG A 149 8.10 -2.53 17.94
C ARG A 149 7.73 -2.40 16.49
N LEU A 150 7.65 -3.52 15.78
CA LEU A 150 7.28 -3.59 14.37
C LEU A 150 6.14 -4.57 14.20
N VAL A 151 5.25 -4.30 13.26
CA VAL A 151 4.15 -5.20 12.92
C VAL A 151 3.71 -4.97 11.48
N ASP A 152 3.44 -6.07 10.80
CA ASP A 152 2.75 -6.06 9.51
C ASP A 152 1.61 -7.07 9.53
N CYS A 153 0.62 -6.86 8.68
CA CYS A 153 -0.64 -7.58 8.72
C CYS A 153 -1.17 -7.83 7.31
N GLN A 154 -1.74 -9.02 7.13
CA GLN A 154 -2.41 -9.42 5.90
C GLN A 154 -3.77 -10.07 6.19
N GLN A 155 -4.73 -9.88 5.29
CA GLN A 155 -6.02 -10.59 5.33
C GLN A 155 -6.03 -11.72 4.30
N SER A 156 -6.65 -12.86 4.64
CA SER A 156 -6.86 -13.95 3.70
C SER A 156 -7.81 -13.55 2.56
N PRO A 157 -7.68 -14.18 1.37
CA PRO A 157 -8.51 -13.85 0.21
C PRO A 157 -10.02 -13.99 0.45
N ASP A 158 -10.41 -14.97 1.27
CA ASP A 158 -11.80 -15.25 1.66
C ASP A 158 -12.32 -14.36 2.80
N ARG A 159 -11.46 -13.46 3.32
CA ARG A 159 -11.77 -12.49 4.39
C ARG A 159 -12.14 -13.13 5.73
N SER A 160 -11.79 -14.40 5.92
CA SER A 160 -12.08 -15.12 7.17
C SER A 160 -10.90 -15.13 8.14
N GLN A 161 -9.72 -14.68 7.72
CA GLN A 161 -8.52 -14.71 8.54
C GLN A 161 -7.71 -13.43 8.40
N VAL A 162 -7.04 -13.07 9.48
CA VAL A 162 -5.97 -12.08 9.50
C VAL A 162 -4.72 -12.75 10.04
N ILE A 163 -3.59 -12.51 9.37
CA ILE A 163 -2.27 -12.95 9.80
C ILE A 163 -1.46 -11.71 10.16
N LEU A 164 -0.90 -11.69 11.37
CA LEU A 164 0.01 -10.64 11.84
C LEU A 164 1.40 -11.21 12.04
N ALA A 165 2.41 -10.49 11.59
CA ALA A 165 3.80 -10.70 11.98
C ALA A 165 4.18 -9.58 12.93
N ILE A 166 4.68 -9.93 14.11
CA ILE A 166 4.92 -8.99 15.21
C ILE A 166 6.35 -9.15 15.67
N MET A 167 7.07 -8.04 15.78
CA MET A 167 8.34 -7.95 16.48
C MET A 167 8.10 -7.22 17.80
N PRO A 168 8.20 -7.91 18.94
CA PRO A 168 8.12 -7.29 20.25
C PRO A 168 9.26 -6.28 20.47
N SER A 169 8.97 -5.22 21.20
CA SER A 169 9.93 -4.28 21.73
C SER A 169 10.64 -4.92 22.92
N ALA A 170 11.97 -5.02 22.83
CA ALA A 170 12.80 -5.56 23.91
C ALA A 170 12.91 -4.53 25.06
N VAL A 171 11.80 -4.24 25.74
CA VAL A 171 11.81 -3.37 26.91
C VAL A 171 11.98 -4.27 28.14
N VAL A 172 13.23 -4.36 28.60
CA VAL A 172 13.66 -4.52 30.02
C VAL A 172 14.46 -5.77 30.43
N SER A 173 14.40 -6.95 29.83
CA SER A 173 15.26 -8.04 30.36
C SER A 173 15.74 -9.05 29.33
N HIS A 174 17.05 -8.99 29.09
CA HIS A 174 17.88 -9.87 28.29
C HIS A 174 17.85 -9.56 26.78
N TYR A 175 19.01 -9.10 26.29
CA TYR A 175 19.35 -8.87 24.88
C TYR A 175 19.27 -10.14 24.00
N GLU A 176 18.66 -11.22 24.49
CA GLU A 176 18.79 -12.58 23.98
C GLU A 176 17.57 -13.06 23.16
N ASP A 177 16.39 -12.41 23.28
CA ASP A 177 15.16 -12.86 22.60
C ASP A 177 14.64 -11.85 21.57
N ARG A 178 15.46 -11.49 20.57
CA ARG A 178 14.93 -10.79 19.38
C ARG A 178 14.24 -11.81 18.50
N ARG A 179 12.93 -11.64 18.32
CA ARG A 179 12.13 -12.57 17.52
C ARG A 179 11.06 -11.89 16.70
N VAL A 180 10.55 -12.61 15.71
CA VAL A 180 9.28 -12.30 15.05
C VAL A 180 8.31 -13.44 15.31
N ASP A 181 7.13 -13.09 15.81
CA ASP A 181 6.03 -14.01 16.05
C ASP A 181 4.93 -13.83 15.00
N VAL A 182 4.43 -14.93 14.46
CA VAL A 182 3.37 -14.94 13.45
C VAL A 182 2.10 -15.49 14.07
N TYR A 183 1.05 -14.67 14.09
CA TYR A 183 -0.26 -15.02 14.63
C TYR A 183 -1.30 -15.12 13.53
N ARG A 184 -2.17 -16.12 13.62
CA ARG A 184 -3.37 -16.24 12.79
C ARG A 184 -4.62 -16.07 13.62
N PHE A 185 -5.43 -15.10 13.22
CA PHE A 185 -6.75 -14.81 13.79
C PHE A 185 -7.80 -15.25 12.78
N SER A 186 -8.52 -16.34 13.06
CA SER A 186 -9.61 -16.81 12.20
C SER A 186 -10.96 -16.42 12.77
N PHE A 187 -11.83 -15.81 11.97
CA PHE A 187 -13.14 -15.30 12.37
C PHE A 187 -14.20 -15.56 11.30
N ARG A 188 -15.46 -15.65 11.73
CA ARG A 188 -16.61 -15.66 10.80
C ARG A 188 -17.36 -14.35 10.87
N LEU A 189 -17.35 -13.66 9.75
CA LEU A 189 -18.18 -12.50 9.48
C LEU A 189 -19.64 -12.96 9.32
N SER A 190 -20.40 -12.92 10.41
CA SER A 190 -21.83 -13.19 10.43
C SER A 190 -22.60 -12.10 9.67
N GLU A 191 -23.70 -12.47 8.99
CA GLU A 191 -24.70 -11.50 8.48
C GLU A 191 -25.65 -11.03 9.59
N SER A 192 -25.74 -11.78 10.69
CA SER A 192 -26.43 -11.40 11.93
C SER A 192 -25.52 -10.64 12.90
N ASP A 193 -26.10 -9.83 13.78
CA ASP A 193 -25.42 -8.92 14.72
C ASP A 193 -24.51 -9.59 15.79
N GLU A 194 -24.25 -10.89 15.72
CA GLU A 194 -23.33 -11.57 16.64
C GLU A 194 -22.04 -12.02 15.93
N PRO A 195 -20.86 -11.53 16.37
CA PRO A 195 -19.58 -12.02 15.87
C PRO A 195 -19.39 -13.49 16.28
N LEU A 196 -19.23 -14.38 15.29
CA LEU A 196 -19.10 -15.82 15.56
C LEU A 196 -17.63 -16.26 15.56
N ALA A 197 -17.24 -16.84 16.69
CA ALA A 197 -16.06 -17.67 16.98
C ALA A 197 -14.73 -17.19 16.37
N LEU A 198 -13.89 -16.63 17.22
CA LEU A 198 -12.49 -16.35 16.91
C LEU A 198 -11.58 -17.43 17.50
N THR A 199 -10.64 -17.93 16.70
CA THR A 199 -9.54 -18.75 17.22
C THR A 199 -8.22 -18.07 16.87
N THR A 200 -7.39 -17.89 17.90
CA THR A 200 -6.02 -17.42 17.78
C THR A 200 -5.10 -18.64 17.74
N HIS A 201 -4.16 -18.62 16.81
CA HIS A 201 -3.10 -19.62 16.73
C HIS A 201 -1.79 -18.89 16.52
N GLU A 202 -0.85 -19.05 17.45
CA GLU A 202 0.55 -18.78 17.17
C GLU A 202 1.04 -19.84 16.18
N LEU A 203 1.53 -19.38 15.03
CA LEU A 203 1.92 -20.26 13.93
C LEU A 203 3.42 -20.54 13.95
N PHE A 204 4.21 -19.52 14.28
CA PHE A 204 5.64 -19.53 14.02
C PHE A 204 6.35 -18.45 14.83
N THR A 205 7.55 -18.76 15.32
CA THR A 205 8.45 -17.83 15.99
C THR A 205 9.84 -17.97 15.38
N ILE A 206 10.44 -16.85 15.01
CA ILE A 206 11.76 -16.80 14.39
C ILE A 206 12.71 -16.08 15.32
N GLY A 207 13.79 -16.73 15.74
CA GLY A 207 14.91 -16.05 16.38
C GLY A 207 15.71 -15.22 15.37
N LEU A 208 15.94 -13.95 15.67
CA LEU A 208 16.66 -13.02 14.81
C LEU A 208 18.14 -12.95 15.20
N PRO A 209 19.07 -12.76 14.24
CA PRO A 209 20.45 -12.49 14.55
C PRO A 209 20.59 -11.17 15.32
N HIS A 210 21.75 -11.00 15.96
CA HIS A 210 22.06 -9.76 16.66
C HIS A 210 22.46 -8.68 15.65
N GLU A 211 21.65 -7.63 15.54
CA GLU A 211 21.93 -6.44 14.71
C GLU A 211 21.88 -5.15 15.53
N ALA A 212 22.32 -4.02 14.98
CA ALA A 212 22.20 -2.73 15.68
C ALA A 212 20.72 -2.34 15.83
N SER A 213 19.95 -2.48 14.76
CA SER A 213 18.53 -2.20 14.75
C SER A 213 17.80 -2.95 13.64
N TYR A 214 16.50 -3.15 13.84
CA TYR A 214 15.56 -3.54 12.80
C TYR A 214 14.59 -2.38 12.62
N GLU A 215 14.44 -1.94 11.37
CA GLU A 215 13.70 -0.72 11.04
C GLU A 215 12.33 -1.03 10.44
N ARG A 216 12.21 -2.11 9.65
CA ARG A 216 10.96 -2.45 8.97
C ARG A 216 10.68 -3.94 8.96
N LEU A 217 9.41 -4.29 8.96
CA LEU A 217 8.87 -5.63 8.85
C LEU A 217 7.83 -5.66 7.73
N PHE A 218 7.98 -6.60 6.82
CA PHE A 218 7.03 -6.85 5.74
C PHE A 218 6.55 -8.30 5.84
N LEU A 219 5.25 -8.49 5.73
CA LEU A 219 4.60 -9.77 5.64
C LEU A 219 4.00 -9.88 4.23
N HIS A 220 4.30 -10.97 3.52
CA HIS A 220 3.80 -11.28 2.18
C HIS A 220 3.52 -12.76 1.93
N GLY A 221 2.28 -13.16 2.19
CA GLY A 221 1.86 -14.55 2.04
C GLY A 221 2.62 -15.39 3.05
N PRO A 222 3.43 -16.36 2.61
CA PRO A 222 4.32 -17.10 3.50
C PRO A 222 5.65 -16.37 3.77
N LEU A 223 5.94 -15.25 3.10
CA LEU A 223 7.21 -14.54 3.23
C LEU A 223 7.17 -13.48 4.32
N ILE A 224 8.25 -13.36 5.07
CA ILE A 224 8.56 -12.27 6.00
C ILE A 224 9.88 -11.67 5.55
N VAL A 225 9.91 -10.35 5.39
CA VAL A 225 11.12 -9.58 5.09
C VAL A 225 11.34 -8.59 6.22
N ILE A 226 12.51 -8.62 6.83
CA ILE A 226 12.90 -7.71 7.91
C ILE A 226 14.07 -6.89 7.41
N GLU A 227 13.94 -5.58 7.47
CA GLU A 227 15.02 -4.65 7.16
C GLU A 227 15.82 -4.37 8.44
N GLY A 228 17.06 -4.84 8.46
CA GLY A 228 18.04 -4.55 9.48
C GLY A 228 18.86 -3.31 9.15
N SER A 229 19.90 -3.06 9.95
CA SER A 229 20.81 -1.93 9.73
C SER A 229 21.86 -2.20 8.63
N GLU A 230 22.15 -3.47 8.35
CA GLU A 230 23.20 -3.87 7.41
C GLU A 230 22.75 -4.91 6.38
N ARG A 231 21.56 -5.48 6.55
CA ARG A 231 21.08 -6.62 5.77
C ARG A 231 19.56 -6.71 5.80
N PHE A 232 19.02 -7.47 4.85
CA PHE A 232 17.67 -8.00 4.92
C PHE A 232 17.67 -9.42 5.47
N LEU A 233 16.69 -9.72 6.31
CA LEU A 233 16.35 -11.08 6.70
C LEU A 233 15.08 -11.48 5.96
N ILE A 234 15.16 -12.54 5.17
CA ILE A 234 14.02 -13.00 4.36
C ILE A 234 13.72 -14.44 4.77
N CYS A 235 12.49 -14.71 5.19
CA CYS A 235 12.06 -16.00 5.68
C CYS A 235 10.73 -16.41 5.04
N ASN A 236 10.62 -17.68 4.62
CA ASN A 236 9.33 -18.32 4.39
C ASN A 236 8.92 -19.06 5.67
N TRP A 237 7.92 -18.54 6.38
CA TRP A 237 7.50 -19.07 7.67
C TRP A 237 6.70 -20.38 7.56
N GLU A 238 6.09 -20.66 6.42
CA GLU A 238 5.37 -21.92 6.19
C GLU A 238 6.34 -23.08 5.91
N GLU A 239 7.42 -22.79 5.17
CA GLU A 239 8.45 -23.78 4.83
C GLU A 239 9.59 -23.85 5.86
N ASN A 240 9.60 -22.93 6.84
CA ASN A 240 10.69 -22.76 7.80
C ASN A 240 12.06 -22.62 7.11
N THR A 241 12.10 -21.86 6.03
CA THR A 241 13.32 -21.53 5.29
C THR A 241 13.62 -20.04 5.42
N GLY A 242 14.88 -19.66 5.34
CA GLY A 242 15.24 -18.25 5.39
C GLY A 242 16.70 -17.99 5.11
N THR A 243 17.02 -16.73 4.79
CA THR A 243 18.36 -16.27 4.45
C THR A 243 18.59 -14.83 4.90
N SER A 244 19.87 -14.50 5.03
CA SER A 244 20.40 -13.18 5.32
C SER A 244 21.03 -12.63 4.04
N VAL A 245 20.61 -11.43 3.64
CA VAL A 245 21.10 -10.76 2.42
C VAL A 245 21.72 -9.42 2.81
N PRO A 246 23.05 -9.29 2.77
CA PRO A 246 23.69 -8.03 3.09
C PRO A 246 23.26 -6.94 2.10
N PHE A 247 23.21 -5.71 2.57
CA PHE A 247 23.04 -4.56 1.69
C PHE A 247 24.20 -4.45 0.68
N PRO A 248 23.98 -3.80 -0.48
CA PRO A 248 25.05 -3.49 -1.43
C PRO A 248 26.29 -2.89 -0.76
N GLU A 249 27.49 -3.31 -1.19
CA GLU A 249 28.74 -2.73 -0.70
C GLU A 249 28.83 -1.23 -1.03
N ASN A 250 29.30 -0.41 -0.08
CA ASN A 250 29.41 1.06 -0.17
C ASN A 250 28.09 1.84 -0.12
N LEU A 251 27.09 1.28 0.55
CA LEU A 251 25.94 2.04 1.03
C LEU A 251 26.36 2.98 2.16
N ASP A 252 26.82 4.17 1.80
CA ASP A 252 27.10 5.26 2.75
C ASP A 252 25.82 6.06 3.08
N ASP A 253 24.77 5.90 2.25
CA ASP A 253 23.52 6.65 2.31
C ASP A 253 22.39 5.85 2.99
N GLU A 254 21.43 6.56 3.59
CA GLU A 254 20.26 5.95 4.22
C GLU A 254 19.36 5.26 3.18
N ILE A 255 18.85 4.08 3.53
CA ILE A 255 17.86 3.38 2.70
C ILE A 255 16.57 4.18 2.73
N GLY A 256 16.29 4.88 1.63
CA GLY A 256 15.06 5.63 1.46
C GLY A 256 13.85 4.70 1.60
N ARG A 257 13.73 3.68 0.74
CA ARG A 257 12.57 2.77 0.76
C ARG A 257 12.84 1.39 0.16
N THR A 258 12.02 0.43 0.55
CA THR A 258 12.08 -0.97 0.11
C THR A 258 10.70 -1.42 -0.38
N TRP A 259 10.64 -2.14 -1.51
CA TRP A 259 9.40 -2.77 -2.00
C TRP A 259 9.63 -4.24 -2.31
N LEU A 260 8.60 -5.01 -2.02
CA LEU A 260 8.46 -6.37 -2.49
C LEU A 260 7.60 -6.39 -3.75
N HIS A 261 8.21 -6.58 -4.91
CA HIS A 261 7.52 -6.70 -6.20
C HIS A 261 6.90 -8.11 -6.35
N ARG A 262 5.63 -8.19 -5.97
CA ARG A 262 4.88 -9.45 -5.80
C ARG A 262 4.76 -10.32 -7.05
N GLU A 263 4.65 -9.70 -8.23
CA GLU A 263 4.43 -10.46 -9.48
C GLU A 263 5.73 -10.88 -10.20
N GLU A 264 6.84 -10.20 -9.93
CA GLU A 264 8.11 -10.37 -10.66
C GLU A 264 9.18 -11.00 -9.77
N ASP A 265 8.81 -11.44 -8.56
CA ASP A 265 9.70 -12.09 -7.58
C ASP A 265 10.94 -11.24 -7.25
N GLN A 266 10.76 -9.93 -7.10
CA GLN A 266 11.87 -8.99 -6.88
C GLN A 266 11.74 -8.22 -5.57
N LEU A 267 12.84 -8.11 -4.83
CA LEU A 267 13.04 -7.10 -3.81
C LEU A 267 13.68 -5.87 -4.47
N ILE A 268 13.09 -4.70 -4.26
CA ILE A 268 13.54 -3.43 -4.83
C ILE A 268 13.96 -2.52 -3.69
N LEU A 269 15.18 -2.01 -3.77
CA LEU A 269 15.78 -1.10 -2.81
C LEU A 269 15.97 0.26 -3.49
N PHE A 270 15.40 1.31 -2.91
CA PHE A 270 15.58 2.70 -3.33
C PHE A 270 16.40 3.44 -2.29
N ILE A 271 17.50 4.00 -2.74
CA ILE A 271 18.45 4.74 -1.92
C ILE A 271 18.40 6.18 -2.40
N ASP A 272 18.08 7.08 -1.47
CA ASP A 272 18.07 8.52 -1.71
C ASP A 272 19.25 9.13 -0.97
N GLY A 273 20.39 9.17 -1.66
CA GLY A 273 21.60 9.81 -1.15
C GLY A 273 21.59 11.31 -1.37
N GLU A 274 22.49 12.02 -0.68
CA GLU A 274 22.59 13.49 -0.83
C GLU A 274 22.94 13.93 -2.26
N THR A 275 23.69 13.09 -2.98
CA THR A 275 24.27 13.42 -4.30
C THR A 275 23.83 12.49 -5.42
N MET A 276 23.19 11.37 -5.08
CA MET A 276 22.85 10.33 -6.03
C MET A 276 21.62 9.56 -5.56
N LEU A 277 20.83 9.13 -6.54
CA LEU A 277 19.72 8.22 -6.34
C LEU A 277 20.07 6.91 -7.01
N GLU A 278 19.94 5.81 -6.26
CA GLU A 278 20.20 4.47 -6.77
C GLU A 278 19.02 3.54 -6.52
N ILE A 279 18.78 2.65 -7.47
CA ILE A 279 17.81 1.56 -7.33
C ILE A 279 18.54 0.24 -7.54
N TYR A 280 18.40 -0.64 -6.56
CA TYR A 280 18.91 -2.00 -6.62
C TYR A 280 17.75 -2.99 -6.63
N THR A 281 17.98 -4.13 -7.28
CA THR A 281 17.02 -5.24 -7.28
C THR A 281 17.69 -6.56 -6.95
N CYS A 282 16.94 -7.47 -6.34
CA CYS A 282 17.35 -8.85 -6.11
C CYS A 282 16.14 -9.78 -6.31
N ARG A 283 16.35 -10.97 -6.88
CA ARG A 283 15.28 -11.96 -7.01
C ARG A 283 15.13 -12.81 -5.76
N ILE A 284 13.91 -13.04 -5.30
CA ILE A 284 13.67 -13.70 -4.00
C ILE A 284 13.72 -15.22 -4.12
N SER A 285 13.26 -15.80 -5.23
CA SER A 285 13.42 -17.23 -5.49
C SER A 285 14.89 -17.67 -5.54
N GLU A 286 15.79 -16.79 -5.99
CA GLU A 286 17.24 -17.04 -5.99
C GLU A 286 17.82 -17.04 -4.56
N LEU A 287 17.18 -16.31 -3.64
CA LEU A 287 17.59 -16.18 -2.23
C LEU A 287 17.14 -17.35 -1.36
N LEU A 288 15.95 -17.91 -1.61
CA LEU A 288 15.34 -18.94 -0.76
C LEU A 288 15.77 -20.37 -1.07
N LEU A 289 16.89 -20.57 -1.78
CA LEU A 289 17.40 -21.90 -2.13
C LEU A 289 17.87 -22.70 -0.89
N SER A 290 16.97 -23.56 -0.40
CA SER A 290 17.14 -24.70 0.51
C SER A 290 18.29 -24.61 1.53
N THR A 291 18.11 -23.79 2.56
CA THR A 291 19.01 -23.82 3.73
C THR A 291 18.25 -24.24 4.98
N SER A 292 18.70 -25.33 5.59
CA SER A 292 18.14 -25.89 6.83
C SER A 292 18.64 -25.18 8.11
N HIS A 293 19.39 -24.09 7.95
CA HIS A 293 19.92 -23.28 9.04
C HIS A 293 19.24 -21.90 8.98
N PRO A 294 18.83 -21.31 10.10
CA PRO A 294 18.37 -19.92 10.11
C PRO A 294 19.58 -19.02 9.78
N TRP A 295 19.44 -18.23 8.71
CA TRP A 295 20.34 -17.14 8.33
C TRP A 295 21.75 -17.49 7.82
N PRO A 296 21.93 -18.42 6.86
CA PRO A 296 23.17 -18.43 6.11
C PRO A 296 23.29 -17.12 5.36
N ASP A 297 24.42 -16.45 5.54
CA ASP A 297 24.78 -15.31 4.71
C ASP A 297 24.89 -15.79 3.27
N GLN A 298 23.98 -15.34 2.42
CA GLN A 298 24.13 -15.49 0.99
C GLN A 298 24.77 -14.23 0.45
N PHE A 299 25.88 -14.41 -0.26
CA PHE A 299 26.48 -13.35 -1.07
C PHE A 299 25.71 -13.22 -2.38
N THR A 300 24.41 -12.93 -2.28
CA THR A 300 23.61 -12.59 -3.44
C THR A 300 23.78 -11.12 -3.72
N LYS A 301 24.18 -10.82 -4.96
CA LYS A 301 24.47 -9.45 -5.37
C LYS A 301 23.18 -8.78 -5.78
N PHE A 302 22.72 -7.84 -4.94
CA PHE A 302 21.85 -6.78 -5.42
C PHE A 302 22.42 -6.20 -6.72
N GLN A 303 21.58 -6.13 -7.75
CA GLN A 303 21.93 -5.55 -9.03
C GLN A 303 21.53 -4.07 -9.03
N LEU A 304 22.51 -3.18 -9.23
CA LEU A 304 22.23 -1.77 -9.54
C LEU A 304 21.54 -1.72 -10.91
N VAL A 305 20.31 -1.21 -10.94
CA VAL A 305 19.48 -1.16 -12.15
C VAL A 305 19.20 0.27 -12.60
N TYR A 306 19.29 1.24 -11.69
CA TYR A 306 19.12 2.65 -12.02
C TYR A 306 20.03 3.51 -11.13
N ARG A 307 20.65 4.52 -11.74
CA ARG A 307 21.43 5.54 -11.05
C ARG A 307 21.20 6.89 -11.71
N ALA A 308 20.96 7.92 -10.90
CA ALA A 308 20.87 9.29 -11.36
C ALA A 308 21.67 10.21 -10.43
N ASP A 309 22.51 11.06 -11.02
CA ASP A 309 23.20 12.12 -10.28
C ASP A 309 22.20 13.22 -9.90
N ILE A 310 22.26 13.69 -8.66
CA ILE A 310 21.36 14.71 -8.15
C ILE A 310 22.01 16.09 -8.37
N LEU A 311 21.38 16.89 -9.23
CA LEU A 311 21.77 18.28 -9.44
C LEU A 311 20.88 19.20 -8.57
N GLY A 312 21.40 19.62 -7.42
CA GLY A 312 20.80 20.64 -6.56
C GLY A 312 19.99 20.10 -5.37
N ASN A 313 19.44 21.03 -4.57
CA ASN A 313 18.70 20.70 -3.34
C ASN A 313 17.26 20.29 -3.65
N SER A 314 17.05 19.02 -4.03
CA SER A 314 15.71 18.43 -4.21
C SER A 314 15.50 17.23 -3.29
N ILE A 315 14.32 17.13 -2.68
CA ILE A 315 13.85 15.90 -2.03
C ILE A 315 13.28 15.01 -3.12
N ARG A 316 13.73 13.75 -3.16
CA ARG A 316 13.17 12.73 -4.03
C ARG A 316 12.27 11.85 -3.17
N THR A 317 11.07 11.60 -3.66
CA THR A 317 10.15 10.69 -2.98
C THR A 317 9.75 9.63 -3.97
N ALA A 318 10.14 8.38 -3.71
CA ALA A 318 9.67 7.27 -4.50
C ALA A 318 8.15 7.11 -4.30
N LEU A 319 7.38 7.40 -5.34
CA LEU A 319 5.93 7.15 -5.35
C LEU A 319 5.62 5.68 -5.61
N GLY A 320 6.63 4.84 -5.86
CA GLY A 320 6.65 3.38 -5.90
C GLY A 320 6.09 2.73 -7.17
N LEU A 321 5.67 1.46 -7.05
CA LEU A 321 5.26 0.60 -8.17
C LEU A 321 3.78 0.76 -8.58
N ARG A 322 3.53 0.86 -9.89
CA ARG A 322 2.19 0.71 -10.48
C ARG A 322 2.22 -0.09 -11.77
N ARG A 323 1.12 -0.74 -12.14
CA ARG A 323 1.00 -1.48 -13.40
C ARG A 323 0.33 -0.62 -14.48
N SER A 324 0.86 -0.66 -15.69
CA SER A 324 0.24 -0.14 -16.92
C SER A 324 -0.31 -1.29 -17.77
N SER A 325 -0.93 -0.97 -18.90
CA SER A 325 -1.42 -1.95 -19.88
C SER A 325 -0.34 -2.90 -20.41
N SER A 326 0.93 -2.51 -20.36
CA SER A 326 2.04 -3.25 -21.00
C SER A 326 3.20 -3.59 -20.07
N CYS A 327 3.36 -2.90 -18.95
CA CYS A 327 4.53 -3.06 -18.08
C CYS A 327 4.27 -2.57 -16.66
N TRP A 328 5.13 -2.97 -15.73
CA TRP A 328 5.25 -2.35 -14.42
C TRP A 328 6.07 -1.06 -14.52
N LEU A 329 5.65 -0.04 -13.78
CA LEU A 329 6.23 1.28 -13.75
C LEU A 329 6.64 1.64 -12.32
N PHE A 330 7.73 2.38 -12.18
CA PHE A 330 8.23 2.91 -10.92
C PHE A 330 8.29 4.44 -11.01
N ASP A 331 7.54 5.12 -10.16
CA ASP A 331 7.40 6.58 -10.20
C ASP A 331 8.23 7.24 -9.09
N ILE A 332 8.97 8.30 -9.45
CA ILE A 332 9.82 9.08 -8.56
C ILE A 332 9.39 10.54 -8.66
N LEU A 333 9.05 11.14 -7.51
CA LEU A 333 8.62 12.52 -7.42
C LEU A 333 9.72 13.44 -6.93
N SER A 334 9.81 14.55 -7.63
CA SER A 334 10.87 15.54 -7.69
C SER A 334 10.63 16.86 -7.01
N SER A 335 10.74 17.05 -5.70
CA SER A 335 10.41 18.37 -5.12
C SER A 335 11.66 19.17 -4.73
N PRO A 336 11.71 20.49 -4.97
CA PRO A 336 12.77 21.30 -4.40
C PRO A 336 12.65 21.28 -2.86
N ILE A 337 13.78 21.18 -2.15
CA ILE A 337 13.77 21.28 -0.69
C ILE A 337 13.12 22.62 -0.34
N PRO A 338 12.01 22.64 0.43
CA PRO A 338 11.47 23.90 0.89
C PRO A 338 12.56 24.55 1.72
N THR A 339 13.15 25.64 1.21
CA THR A 339 13.97 26.51 2.03
C THR A 339 13.02 27.05 3.09
N PHE A 340 12.97 26.41 4.25
CA PHE A 340 12.35 26.98 5.45
C PHE A 340 12.85 28.40 5.49
N ARG A 341 11.92 29.37 5.34
CA ARG A 341 12.25 30.79 5.32
C ARG A 341 13.06 31.11 6.57
N ARG A 342 14.40 31.01 6.50
CA ARG A 342 15.26 31.94 7.21
C ARG A 342 14.78 33.28 6.71
N GLU A 343 14.28 34.10 7.63
CA GLU A 343 13.83 35.46 7.40
C GLU A 343 14.85 36.22 6.55
N LEU A 344 14.72 36.12 5.23
CA LEU A 344 15.50 36.92 4.31
C LEU A 344 14.96 38.34 4.48
N PRO A 345 15.84 39.34 4.67
CA PRO A 345 15.41 40.72 4.83
C PRO A 345 14.51 41.07 3.65
N GLN A 346 13.39 41.74 3.94
CA GLN A 346 12.44 42.26 2.97
C GLN A 346 13.16 43.23 2.01
N SER A 347 13.89 42.71 1.04
CA SER A 347 14.44 43.50 -0.06
C SER A 347 13.43 43.46 -1.18
N SER A 348 12.78 44.60 -1.35
CA SER A 348 11.81 44.90 -2.39
C SER A 348 12.48 44.86 -3.76
N SER A 349 12.48 43.71 -4.41
CA SER A 349 12.64 43.63 -5.87
C SER A 349 11.63 42.62 -6.41
N HIS A 350 10.83 43.07 -7.37
CA HIS A 350 9.70 42.36 -7.97
C HIS A 350 10.14 41.30 -9.00
N ASP A 351 11.34 40.74 -8.89
CA ASP A 351 11.71 39.61 -9.73
C ASP A 351 10.96 38.38 -9.24
N SER A 352 9.98 37.96 -10.02
CA SER A 352 9.21 36.74 -9.81
C SER A 352 10.17 35.56 -9.75
N ALA A 353 10.54 35.15 -8.55
CA ALA A 353 11.26 33.91 -8.33
C ALA A 353 10.53 32.79 -9.10
N PRO A 354 11.26 31.95 -9.86
CA PRO A 354 10.63 30.89 -10.64
C PRO A 354 9.76 30.05 -9.70
N GLU A 355 8.51 29.83 -10.11
CA GLU A 355 7.61 28.97 -9.34
C GLU A 355 8.30 27.62 -9.13
N PRO A 356 8.29 27.10 -7.89
CA PRO A 356 8.91 25.82 -7.64
C PRO A 356 8.20 24.76 -8.49
N ARG A 357 8.99 23.92 -9.15
CA ARG A 357 8.50 22.88 -10.04
C ARG A 357 8.73 21.53 -9.38
N VAL A 358 7.69 20.71 -9.35
CA VAL A 358 7.83 19.30 -9.01
C VAL A 358 8.06 18.52 -10.30
N GLU A 359 8.97 17.56 -10.31
CA GLU A 359 9.21 16.71 -11.49
C GLU A 359 8.80 15.27 -11.22
N LEU A 360 7.98 14.69 -12.09
CA LEU A 360 7.69 13.25 -12.05
C LEU A 360 8.56 12.51 -13.06
N GLN A 361 9.32 11.54 -12.58
CA GLN A 361 10.05 10.58 -13.41
C GLN A 361 9.34 9.22 -13.32
N THR A 362 9.18 8.56 -14.46
CA THR A 362 8.56 7.22 -14.53
C THR A 362 9.52 6.28 -15.23
N LEU A 363 9.93 5.23 -14.53
CA LEU A 363 10.81 4.17 -15.03
C LEU A 363 9.98 2.95 -15.39
N SER A 364 10.38 2.22 -16.43
CA SER A 364 9.88 0.86 -16.67
C SER A 364 10.60 -0.11 -15.73
N VAL A 365 9.89 -0.99 -15.04
CA VAL A 365 10.51 -1.98 -14.14
C VAL A 365 11.18 -3.11 -14.92
N SER A 366 10.81 -3.33 -16.19
CA SER A 366 11.37 -4.43 -16.99
C SER A 366 12.82 -4.19 -17.39
N ASP A 367 13.21 -2.94 -17.62
CA ASP A 367 14.54 -2.55 -18.10
C ASP A 367 15.11 -1.31 -17.39
N TRP A 368 14.38 -0.75 -16.42
CA TRP A 368 14.76 0.42 -15.64
C TRP A 368 15.04 1.67 -16.48
N SER A 369 14.54 1.69 -17.71
CA SER A 369 14.64 2.83 -18.61
C SER A 369 13.58 3.89 -18.32
N LEU A 370 13.92 5.15 -18.57
CA LEU A 370 12.99 6.27 -18.43
C LEU A 370 11.93 6.22 -19.54
N MET A 371 10.65 6.15 -19.17
CA MET A 371 9.53 5.98 -20.12
C MET A 371 9.17 7.28 -20.85
N SER A 372 9.40 8.42 -20.23
CA SER A 372 9.17 9.74 -20.83
C SER A 372 10.04 10.80 -20.15
N PRO A 373 10.34 11.92 -20.83
CA PRO A 373 11.02 13.04 -20.19
C PRO A 373 10.32 13.46 -18.88
N PRO A 374 11.07 13.88 -17.84
CA PRO A 374 10.48 14.26 -16.57
C PRO A 374 9.38 15.29 -16.75
N LYS A 375 8.22 15.04 -16.14
CA LYS A 375 7.08 15.93 -16.26
C LYS A 375 7.12 16.97 -15.16
N SER A 376 7.24 18.24 -15.56
CA SER A 376 7.10 19.34 -14.62
C SER A 376 5.63 19.57 -14.26
N LEU A 377 5.38 19.61 -12.96
CA LEU A 377 4.13 19.97 -12.32
C LEU A 377 4.31 21.36 -11.71
N SER A 378 3.47 22.30 -12.12
CA SER A 378 3.29 23.56 -11.39
C SER A 378 2.53 23.27 -10.11
N TYR A 379 3.03 23.73 -8.97
CA TYR A 379 2.32 23.69 -7.70
C TYR A 379 2.38 25.05 -7.02
N SER A 380 1.34 25.40 -6.26
CA SER A 380 1.37 26.63 -5.47
C SER A 380 2.33 26.41 -4.30
N SER A 381 3.37 27.25 -4.22
CA SER A 381 4.54 27.10 -3.34
C SER A 381 4.26 27.07 -1.83
N LYS A 382 2.99 27.04 -1.40
CA LYS A 382 2.64 27.26 0.00
C LYS A 382 2.58 25.99 0.83
N ASP A 383 2.25 24.82 0.30
CA ASP A 383 1.96 23.66 1.17
C ASP A 383 2.20 22.29 0.50
N PHE A 384 3.28 22.16 -0.27
CA PHE A 384 3.65 20.83 -0.78
C PHE A 384 4.24 19.99 0.36
N TYR A 385 3.40 19.17 0.96
CA TYR A 385 3.82 18.01 1.74
C TYR A 385 3.66 16.81 0.81
N THR A 386 4.71 16.06 0.56
CA THR A 386 4.52 14.65 0.23
C THR A 386 4.19 13.99 1.56
N PHE A 387 2.94 13.55 1.76
CA PHE A 387 2.72 12.55 2.80
C PHE A 387 3.41 11.29 2.32
N ASP A 388 4.63 11.14 2.81
CA ASP A 388 5.24 9.84 2.91
C ASP A 388 4.40 9.09 3.94
N PHE A 389 3.58 8.14 3.49
CA PHE A 389 3.00 7.15 4.39
C PHE A 389 4.13 6.23 4.86
N HIS A 390 5.11 6.80 5.55
CA HIS A 390 6.22 6.05 6.13
C HIS A 390 5.70 5.08 7.21
N ASP A 391 4.52 5.35 7.78
CA ASP A 391 3.96 4.63 8.93
C ASP A 391 2.45 4.36 8.84
N ALA A 392 1.82 4.56 7.67
CA ALA A 392 0.44 4.13 7.50
C ALA A 392 0.43 2.77 6.82
N TYR A 393 0.44 1.75 7.66
CA TYR A 393 0.37 0.32 7.33
C TYR A 393 -0.98 -0.09 6.69
N LEU A 394 -1.62 0.81 5.97
CA LEU A 394 -2.74 0.51 5.09
C LEU A 394 -2.15 -0.22 3.88
N SER A 395 -2.12 -1.55 3.98
CA SER A 395 -1.50 -2.44 3.00
C SER A 395 -1.90 -2.13 1.54
N ASN A 396 -0.91 -2.34 0.65
CA ASN A 396 -0.98 -2.50 -0.82
C ASN A 396 -0.73 -1.25 -1.66
N SER A 397 0.57 -1.03 -1.92
CA SER A 397 1.09 -0.27 -3.07
C SER A 397 0.99 1.25 -2.91
N PRO A 398 1.86 1.98 -3.62
CA PRO A 398 2.70 3.02 -3.04
C PRO A 398 1.94 4.36 -2.89
N PRO A 399 2.49 5.36 -2.16
CA PRO A 399 1.69 6.49 -1.72
C PRO A 399 1.11 7.26 -2.90
N LEU A 400 -0.19 7.49 -2.84
CA LEU A 400 -0.75 8.67 -3.47
C LEU A 400 -0.03 9.87 -2.85
N CYS A 401 0.67 10.65 -3.67
CA CYS A 401 1.20 11.93 -3.23
C CYS A 401 0.01 12.80 -2.80
N ILE A 402 -0.19 12.95 -1.50
CA ILE A 402 -1.23 13.81 -0.95
C ILE A 402 -0.67 15.20 -0.84
N HIS A 403 -1.25 16.12 -1.60
CA HIS A 403 -0.98 17.53 -1.46
C HIS A 403 -2.01 18.13 -0.51
N ARG A 404 -1.54 18.84 0.52
CA ARG A 404 -2.40 19.65 1.39
C ARG A 404 -2.36 21.09 0.90
N THR A 405 -3.49 21.72 0.67
CA THR A 405 -3.52 23.17 0.43
C THR A 405 -3.77 23.89 1.76
N ASP A 406 -2.83 24.74 2.19
CA ASP A 406 -2.88 25.55 3.42
C ASP A 406 -2.72 24.76 4.76
N PRO A 407 -2.20 25.39 5.84
CA PRO A 407 -2.38 24.89 7.20
C PRO A 407 -3.85 24.91 7.64
N SER A 408 -4.74 25.46 6.82
CA SER A 408 -6.18 25.31 6.95
C SER A 408 -6.58 23.85 6.66
N PRO A 409 -7.61 23.30 7.32
CA PRO A 409 -7.99 21.88 7.23
C PRO A 409 -8.75 21.54 5.93
N TYR A 410 -8.60 22.30 4.85
CA TYR A 410 -9.50 22.23 3.70
C TYR A 410 -8.73 21.99 2.41
N GLY A 411 -8.49 20.71 2.13
CA GLY A 411 -8.08 20.22 0.81
C GLY A 411 -7.12 19.05 0.93
N VAL A 412 -7.65 17.82 0.80
CA VAL A 412 -6.84 16.64 0.52
C VAL A 412 -6.88 16.45 -0.99
N SER A 413 -5.74 16.57 -1.65
CA SER A 413 -5.63 16.41 -3.09
C SER A 413 -4.70 15.27 -3.45
N PHE A 414 -5.04 14.55 -4.52
CA PHE A 414 -4.28 13.44 -5.04
C PHE A 414 -3.71 13.74 -6.41
N LEU A 415 -2.46 13.34 -6.63
CA LEU A 415 -1.89 13.32 -7.96
C LEU A 415 -2.40 12.10 -8.73
N LYS A 416 -3.14 12.34 -9.81
CA LYS A 416 -3.62 11.28 -10.69
C LYS A 416 -2.52 10.86 -11.65
N LEU A 417 -2.07 9.62 -11.50
CA LEU A 417 -1.16 8.96 -12.42
C LEU A 417 -1.97 8.20 -13.47
N HIS A 418 -1.63 8.39 -14.74
CA HIS A 418 -2.31 7.78 -15.88
C HIS A 418 -1.51 6.59 -16.42
N ASP A 419 -2.20 5.63 -17.03
CA ASP A 419 -1.56 4.44 -17.63
C ASP A 419 -0.50 4.82 -18.67
N SER A 420 -0.84 5.82 -19.49
CA SER A 420 0.08 6.42 -20.43
C SER A 420 0.96 7.46 -19.72
N PRO A 421 2.30 7.28 -19.71
CA PRO A 421 3.22 8.28 -19.19
C PRO A 421 3.27 9.53 -20.08
N ALA A 422 2.50 9.62 -21.16
CA ALA A 422 2.32 10.83 -21.97
C ALA A 422 1.14 11.70 -21.47
N ASP A 423 0.15 11.12 -20.78
CA ASP A 423 -1.07 11.82 -20.38
C ASP A 423 -0.81 12.93 -19.34
N PRO A 424 -1.55 14.06 -19.39
CA PRO A 424 -1.34 15.15 -18.45
C PRO A 424 -1.61 14.69 -17.02
N LEU A 425 -0.74 15.11 -16.10
CA LEU A 425 -0.94 14.87 -14.68
C LEU A 425 -1.97 15.87 -14.16
N THR A 426 -2.93 15.37 -13.38
CA THR A 426 -3.99 16.21 -12.81
C THR A 426 -4.09 15.99 -11.32
N TRP A 427 -4.33 17.06 -10.58
CA TRP A 427 -4.72 16.98 -9.18
C TRP A 427 -6.22 16.73 -9.07
N THR A 428 -6.61 15.83 -8.18
CA THR A 428 -8.00 15.53 -7.83
C THR A 428 -8.21 15.86 -6.36
N GLU A 429 -9.13 16.78 -6.08
CA GLU A 429 -9.46 17.20 -4.73
C GLU A 429 -10.55 16.30 -4.12
N LEU A 430 -10.41 15.95 -2.85
CA LEU A 430 -11.44 15.27 -2.08
C LEU A 430 -12.28 16.29 -1.30
N SER A 431 -13.59 16.23 -1.46
CA SER A 431 -14.47 17.02 -0.60
C SER A 431 -14.52 16.39 0.80
N LEU A 432 -14.22 17.19 1.83
CA LEU A 432 -14.39 16.76 3.22
C LEU A 432 -15.80 17.13 3.71
N PRO A 433 -16.48 16.26 4.50
CA PRO A 433 -17.75 16.63 5.11
C PRO A 433 -17.59 17.86 6.02
N GLU A 434 -18.55 18.78 5.99
CA GLU A 434 -18.55 19.97 6.88
C GLU A 434 -18.56 19.59 8.38
N SER A 435 -19.09 18.41 8.69
CA SER A 435 -19.14 17.88 10.06
C SER A 435 -17.81 17.29 10.55
N LEU A 436 -16.77 17.28 9.70
CA LEU A 436 -15.45 16.80 10.07
C LEU A 436 -14.74 17.87 10.93
N PRO A 437 -14.27 17.50 12.13
CA PRO A 437 -13.62 18.48 12.99
C PRO A 437 -12.25 18.91 12.46
N ARG A 438 -11.93 20.19 12.68
CA ARG A 438 -10.68 20.80 12.20
C ARG A 438 -9.41 20.22 12.83
N SER A 439 -9.55 19.56 13.98
CA SER A 439 -8.47 18.86 14.68
C SER A 439 -8.20 17.45 14.15
N SER A 440 -8.96 16.99 13.15
CA SER A 440 -8.71 15.69 12.54
C SER A 440 -7.37 15.72 11.81
N PHE A 441 -6.59 14.66 11.94
CA PHE A 441 -5.37 14.46 11.15
C PHE A 441 -5.52 13.18 10.32
N GLU A 442 -4.81 13.15 9.19
CA GLU A 442 -4.87 12.03 8.28
C GLU A 442 -4.05 10.85 8.81
N LEU A 443 -4.65 9.67 8.78
CA LEU A 443 -3.98 8.40 9.03
C LEU A 443 -3.60 7.72 7.73
N GLY A 444 -4.46 7.79 6.71
CA GLY A 444 -4.09 7.49 5.35
C GLY A 444 -5.23 7.11 4.44
N PHE A 445 -4.91 6.54 3.27
CA PHE A 445 -5.88 6.28 2.22
C PHE A 445 -5.84 4.83 1.72
N ASP A 446 -6.95 4.13 1.88
CA ASP A 446 -7.16 2.85 1.23
C ASP A 446 -7.62 3.04 -0.21
N ARG A 447 -6.70 2.82 -1.14
CA ARG A 447 -6.95 2.90 -2.59
C ARG A 447 -7.91 1.83 -3.09
N SER A 448 -7.95 0.64 -2.48
CA SER A 448 -8.80 -0.45 -2.96
C SER A 448 -10.29 -0.12 -2.73
N GLY A 449 -10.62 0.44 -1.57
CA GLY A 449 -11.97 0.85 -1.22
C GLY A 449 -12.30 2.32 -1.51
N GLY A 450 -11.31 3.16 -1.82
CA GLY A 450 -11.46 4.60 -1.98
C GLY A 450 -11.82 5.29 -0.66
N ARG A 451 -11.07 4.98 0.40
CA ARG A 451 -11.40 5.41 1.76
C ARG A 451 -10.28 6.23 2.38
N LEU A 452 -10.61 7.44 2.83
CA LEU A 452 -9.71 8.26 3.63
C LEU A 452 -9.97 8.00 5.11
N LEU A 453 -8.92 7.65 5.83
CA LEU A 453 -8.92 7.49 7.28
C LEU A 453 -8.37 8.74 7.92
N LEU A 454 -9.16 9.33 8.80
CA LEU A 454 -8.77 10.47 9.62
C LEU A 454 -9.00 10.09 11.08
N MET A 455 -8.17 10.62 11.97
CA MET A 455 -8.32 10.44 13.40
C MET A 455 -8.56 11.78 14.07
N GLU A 456 -9.50 11.78 15.01
CA GLU A 456 -9.77 12.89 15.90
C GLU A 456 -9.87 12.34 17.32
N ARG A 457 -8.86 12.58 18.15
CA ARG A 457 -8.80 12.06 19.54
C ARG A 457 -8.97 10.53 19.56
N ASP A 458 -10.13 10.06 20.03
CA ASP A 458 -10.55 8.65 20.17
C ASP A 458 -11.49 8.19 19.05
N THR A 459 -11.76 9.05 18.07
CA THR A 459 -12.72 8.79 17.00
C THR A 459 -12.00 8.68 15.66
N MET A 460 -12.12 7.50 15.05
CA MET A 460 -11.67 7.30 13.68
C MET A 460 -12.81 7.64 12.71
N HIS A 461 -12.52 8.53 11.77
CA HIS A 461 -13.39 8.86 10.65
C HIS A 461 -12.94 8.11 9.41
N ILE A 462 -13.84 7.33 8.83
CA ILE A 462 -13.62 6.67 7.53
C ILE A 462 -14.54 7.35 6.52
N LEU A 463 -13.96 8.08 5.58
CA LEU A 463 -14.65 8.78 4.51
C LEU A 463 -14.60 7.93 3.24
N HIS A 464 -15.75 7.57 2.70
CA HIS A 464 -15.85 6.81 1.45
C HIS A 464 -16.08 7.76 0.27
N TYR A 465 -15.23 7.66 -0.75
CA TYR A 465 -15.26 8.47 -1.96
C TYR A 465 -15.73 7.67 -3.16
#